data_AF-F0S0Z7-F1
#
_entry.id   AF-F0S0Z7-F1
#
_cell.length_a   1.000
_cell.length_b   1.000
_cell.length_c   1.000
_cell.angle_alpha   90.00
_cell.angle_beta   90.00
_cell.angle_gamma   90.00
#
_symmetry.space_group_name_H-M   'P 1'
#
loop_
_entity.id
_entity.type
_entity.pdbx_description
1 polymer ?
#
loop_
_entity_poly.entity_id
_entity_poly.type
_entity_poly.pdbx_seq_one_letter_code
_entity_poly.pdbx_strand_id
1 'polypeptide(L)'
;MITTPKGLRLHIGVFGRTNVGKSSFINLVTGQEVSIVSDIPGTTTDVVEKAMEILPIGPVLFLDTAGIDDETLLGKERVRKAFEVLRRCDVALLMLEPNVFTEFESSLIKLFEEKKIPYVVVINKIDVQKPEKEFLKNFEEKKIPVIEICALKNKREDILAKLKTALLKVVPEEFLREPQLIGDLVPPGGIAVLVVPIDLEAPKGRLILPQVQTIRNVLDSDATAIVVKERELPYLLSVLNRKSDVIVCDSQVVLKVAGDVPQGVKFTTFSILFSRYKGDIVEFAKGLHALKNLKEGAKVLIAEACTHHPIEDDIGRVKIPRWIRQYTGLKDISFSFHSGRSYPEDLSEYDLVVHCGACTLNRREMLSRIELAKSKNVPITNYGMCISLVQGVIEKVLEPFPAALLAFRNQFGRKKYDYRNRRSCKILDA
;
A
#
# COMPACT_ATOMS: atom_id res chain seq x y z
N MET A 1 5.66 -10.07 -20.61
CA MET A 1 5.29 -8.74 -20.05
C MET A 1 5.26 -8.86 -18.55
N ILE A 2 6.05 -8.06 -17.82
CA ILE A 2 6.04 -8.04 -16.37
C ILE A 2 4.69 -7.43 -15.96
N THR A 3 3.81 -8.22 -15.34
CA THR A 3 2.50 -7.76 -14.91
C THR A 3 2.66 -6.76 -13.77
N THR A 4 2.12 -5.55 -13.92
CA THR A 4 2.13 -4.55 -12.84
C THR A 4 1.54 -5.17 -11.56
N PRO A 5 2.27 -5.15 -10.42
CA PRO A 5 1.80 -5.71 -9.16
C PRO A 5 0.43 -5.13 -8.75
N LYS A 6 -0.44 -5.97 -8.18
CA LYS A 6 -1.81 -5.56 -7.79
C LYS A 6 -1.84 -4.33 -6.89
N GLY A 7 -0.88 -4.20 -5.97
CA GLY A 7 -0.77 -3.07 -5.04
C GLY A 7 -0.29 -1.75 -5.67
N LEU A 8 -0.01 -1.70 -6.97
CA LEU A 8 0.32 -0.47 -7.70
C LEU A 8 -0.77 -0.06 -8.69
N ARG A 9 -1.87 -0.82 -8.75
CA ARG A 9 -2.98 -0.54 -9.65
C ARG A 9 -3.96 0.39 -8.96
N LEU A 10 -4.61 1.26 -9.72
CA LEU A 10 -5.82 1.95 -9.27
C LEU A 10 -6.94 0.92 -9.09
N HIS A 11 -7.45 0.75 -7.88
CA HIS A 11 -8.51 -0.21 -7.58
C HIS A 11 -9.87 0.44 -7.82
N ILE A 12 -10.63 -0.13 -8.75
CA ILE A 12 -11.96 0.36 -9.14
C ILE A 12 -13.00 -0.64 -8.67
N GLY A 13 -13.74 -0.32 -7.61
CA GLY A 13 -14.81 -1.18 -7.11
C GLY A 13 -16.11 -0.95 -7.86
N VAL A 14 -16.79 -2.02 -8.29
CA VAL A 14 -18.07 -1.93 -9.00
C VAL A 14 -19.19 -2.38 -8.08
N PHE A 15 -20.02 -1.44 -7.65
CA PHE A 15 -21.09 -1.63 -6.66
C PHE A 15 -22.46 -1.41 -7.32
N GLY A 16 -23.50 -2.03 -6.77
CA GLY A 16 -24.87 -1.93 -7.28
C GLY A 16 -25.69 -3.17 -6.90
N ARG A 17 -27.01 -3.09 -7.06
CA ARG A 17 -27.93 -4.19 -6.74
C ARG A 17 -27.69 -5.43 -7.61
N THR A 18 -28.35 -6.54 -7.26
CA THR A 18 -28.35 -7.77 -8.05
C THR A 18 -28.91 -7.50 -9.43
N ASN A 19 -28.37 -8.19 -10.44
CA ASN A 19 -28.85 -8.14 -11.81
C ASN A 19 -28.78 -6.78 -12.54
N VAL A 20 -28.13 -5.74 -11.98
CA VAL A 20 -27.90 -4.47 -12.70
C VAL A 20 -26.82 -4.57 -13.79
N GLY A 21 -26.13 -5.71 -13.90
CA GLY A 21 -25.17 -6.01 -14.97
C GLY A 21 -23.69 -5.74 -14.64
N LYS A 22 -23.31 -5.74 -13.35
CA LYS A 22 -21.93 -5.52 -12.88
C LYS A 22 -20.90 -6.42 -13.56
N SER A 23 -21.09 -7.73 -13.48
CA SER A 23 -20.13 -8.70 -14.06
C SER A 23 -20.10 -8.63 -15.58
N SER A 24 -21.24 -8.40 -16.25
CA SER A 24 -21.29 -8.18 -17.70
C SER A 24 -20.49 -6.94 -18.12
N PHE A 25 -20.62 -5.84 -17.38
CA PHE A 25 -19.84 -4.62 -17.62
C PHE A 25 -18.34 -4.87 -17.41
N ILE A 26 -17.94 -5.52 -16.32
CA ILE A 26 -16.54 -5.83 -16.04
C ILE A 26 -15.95 -6.70 -17.16
N ASN A 27 -16.65 -7.77 -17.55
CA ASN A 27 -16.21 -8.67 -18.63
C ASN A 27 -16.01 -7.91 -19.95
N LEU A 28 -16.98 -7.05 -20.30
CA LEU A 28 -16.91 -6.27 -21.53
C LEU A 28 -15.74 -5.28 -21.51
N VAL A 29 -15.59 -4.52 -20.41
CA VAL A 29 -14.55 -3.52 -20.27
C VAL A 29 -13.17 -4.18 -20.31
N THR A 30 -12.96 -5.27 -19.57
CA THR A 30 -11.65 -5.95 -19.52
C THR A 30 -11.36 -6.79 -20.76
N GLY A 31 -12.39 -7.17 -21.53
CA GLY A 31 -12.22 -8.07 -22.68
C GLY A 31 -11.74 -9.47 -22.30
N GLN A 32 -11.99 -9.87 -21.05
CA GLN A 32 -11.62 -11.18 -20.51
C GLN A 32 -12.88 -11.98 -20.21
N GLU A 33 -13.11 -13.06 -20.97
CA GLU A 33 -14.12 -14.07 -20.65
C GLU A 33 -13.78 -14.78 -19.33
N VAL A 34 -14.81 -15.15 -18.59
CA VAL A 34 -14.67 -15.77 -17.28
C VAL A 34 -14.10 -17.19 -17.46
N SER A 35 -12.83 -17.39 -17.11
CA SER A 35 -12.43 -18.68 -16.59
C SER A 35 -12.88 -18.70 -15.13
N ILE A 36 -13.99 -19.39 -14.84
CA ILE A 36 -14.30 -19.82 -13.47
C ILE A 36 -13.29 -20.92 -13.16
N VAL A 37 -12.07 -20.55 -12.80
CA VAL A 37 -11.08 -21.48 -12.27
C VAL A 37 -10.30 -20.78 -11.16
N SER A 38 -10.78 -20.96 -9.94
CA SER A 38 -9.90 -21.18 -8.80
C SER A 38 -10.15 -22.63 -8.39
N ASP A 39 -9.24 -23.54 -8.77
CA ASP A 39 -9.27 -24.96 -8.37
C ASP A 39 -8.82 -25.15 -6.90
N ILE A 40 -9.09 -24.16 -6.03
CA ILE A 40 -8.90 -24.28 -4.58
C ILE A 40 -10.28 -24.47 -3.95
N PRO A 41 -10.65 -25.69 -3.53
CA PRO A 41 -11.91 -25.95 -2.86
C PRO A 41 -11.96 -25.15 -1.55
N GLY A 42 -12.93 -24.22 -1.43
CA GLY A 42 -13.18 -23.46 -0.20
C GLY A 42 -13.51 -21.97 -0.34
N THR A 43 -13.59 -21.40 -1.54
CA THR A 43 -13.72 -19.93 -1.74
C THR A 43 -14.89 -19.53 -2.66
N THR A 44 -16.12 -19.87 -2.28
CA THR A 44 -17.34 -19.31 -2.91
C THR A 44 -17.89 -18.17 -2.07
N THR A 45 -17.16 -17.04 -1.98
CA THR A 45 -17.70 -15.71 -1.60
C THR A 45 -16.71 -14.54 -1.76
N ASP A 46 -15.64 -14.72 -2.55
CA ASP A 46 -14.55 -13.74 -2.68
C ASP A 46 -14.74 -12.77 -3.87
N VAL A 47 -14.28 -11.53 -3.66
CA VAL A 47 -14.30 -10.44 -4.63
C VAL A 47 -13.48 -10.81 -5.87
N VAL A 48 -14.09 -10.83 -7.05
CA VAL A 48 -13.38 -11.16 -8.29
C VAL A 48 -12.55 -9.96 -8.73
N GLU A 49 -11.26 -10.20 -9.00
CA GLU A 49 -10.29 -9.16 -9.36
C GLU A 49 -9.91 -9.25 -10.84
N LYS A 50 -10.08 -8.17 -11.61
CA LYS A 50 -9.67 -8.14 -13.02
C LYS A 50 -8.74 -6.98 -13.35
N ALA A 51 -7.55 -7.33 -13.82
CA ALA A 51 -6.49 -6.39 -14.18
C ALA A 51 -6.65 -5.87 -15.62
N MET A 52 -6.48 -4.57 -15.82
CA MET A 52 -6.52 -3.92 -17.14
C MET A 52 -5.56 -2.73 -17.18
N GLU A 53 -5.25 -2.23 -18.39
CA GLU A 53 -4.63 -0.92 -18.59
C GLU A 53 -5.62 0.03 -19.28
N ILE A 54 -5.76 1.24 -18.75
CA ILE A 54 -6.65 2.27 -19.28
C ILE A 54 -5.81 3.52 -19.52
N LEU A 55 -5.39 3.78 -20.76
CA LEU A 55 -4.71 5.04 -21.10
C LEU A 55 -5.71 6.22 -21.08
N PRO A 56 -5.37 7.39 -20.48
CA PRO A 56 -4.07 7.76 -19.88
C PRO A 56 -3.94 7.49 -18.36
N ILE A 57 -4.92 6.84 -17.73
CA ILE A 57 -4.97 6.55 -16.28
C ILE A 57 -3.87 5.55 -15.86
N GLY A 58 -3.51 4.61 -16.72
CA GLY A 58 -2.50 3.58 -16.45
C GLY A 58 -3.12 2.25 -15.98
N PRO A 59 -2.42 1.47 -15.15
CA PRO A 59 -2.84 0.12 -14.77
C PRO A 59 -3.94 0.15 -13.68
N VAL A 60 -5.05 -0.54 -13.94
CA VAL A 60 -6.21 -0.61 -13.04
C VAL A 60 -6.51 -2.05 -12.62
N LEU A 61 -7.24 -2.20 -11.51
CA LEU A 61 -7.77 -3.45 -11.00
C LEU A 61 -9.26 -3.28 -10.68
N PHE A 62 -10.14 -3.91 -11.45
CA PHE A 62 -11.57 -3.94 -11.14
C PHE A 62 -11.83 -4.93 -10.01
N LEU A 63 -12.65 -4.52 -9.04
CA LEU A 63 -13.13 -5.34 -7.94
C LEU A 63 -14.64 -5.59 -8.15
N ASP A 64 -15.00 -6.81 -8.55
CA ASP A 64 -16.40 -7.20 -8.72
C ASP A 64 -17.03 -7.53 -7.35
N THR A 65 -18.08 -6.79 -7.01
CA THR A 65 -18.81 -6.99 -5.77
C THR A 65 -20.06 -7.84 -5.94
N ALA A 66 -20.21 -8.63 -7.01
CA ALA A 66 -21.40 -9.45 -7.27
C ALA A 66 -21.84 -10.36 -6.10
N GLY A 67 -20.92 -10.78 -5.23
CA GLY A 67 -21.25 -11.56 -4.02
C GLY A 67 -21.65 -10.73 -2.80
N ILE A 68 -21.66 -9.40 -2.89
CA ILE A 68 -21.98 -8.47 -1.78
C ILE A 68 -23.47 -8.13 -1.75
N ASP A 69 -24.14 -8.19 -2.89
CA ASP A 69 -25.56 -7.91 -3.06
C ASP A 69 -26.46 -9.15 -3.02
N ASP A 70 -25.87 -10.35 -2.87
CA ASP A 70 -26.59 -11.62 -2.76
C ASP A 70 -27.66 -11.58 -1.65
N GLU A 71 -28.92 -11.81 -2.03
CA GLU A 71 -30.06 -11.78 -1.13
C GLU A 71 -30.02 -12.88 -0.05
N THR A 72 -29.27 -13.96 -0.30
CA THR A 72 -29.10 -15.07 0.64
C THR A 72 -28.20 -14.73 1.82
N LEU A 73 -27.34 -13.70 1.69
CA LEU A 73 -26.52 -13.22 2.80
C LEU A 73 -27.36 -12.37 3.76
N LEU A 74 -27.20 -12.57 5.07
CA LEU A 74 -27.78 -11.68 6.08
C LEU A 74 -27.31 -10.23 5.84
N GLY A 75 -28.19 -9.25 6.03
CA GLY A 75 -27.89 -7.84 5.72
C GLY A 75 -26.60 -7.30 6.38
N LYS A 76 -26.26 -7.78 7.58
CA LYS A 76 -25.01 -7.41 8.28
C LYS A 76 -23.75 -7.92 7.57
N GLU A 77 -23.79 -9.13 7.00
CA GLU A 77 -22.67 -9.73 6.27
C GLU A 77 -22.43 -9.02 4.92
N ARG A 78 -23.50 -8.62 4.23
CA ARG A 78 -23.42 -7.81 3.01
C ARG A 78 -22.72 -6.48 3.27
N VAL A 79 -23.15 -5.79 4.32
CA VAL A 79 -22.55 -4.51 4.73
C VAL A 79 -21.07 -4.71 5.09
N ARG A 80 -20.72 -5.72 5.90
CA ARG A 80 -19.33 -6.05 6.24
C ARG A 80 -18.47 -6.23 5.00
N LYS A 81 -18.89 -7.05 4.03
CA LYS A 81 -18.14 -7.30 2.79
C LYS A 81 -18.00 -6.04 1.93
N ALA A 82 -19.05 -5.24 1.81
CA ALA A 82 -18.99 -3.95 1.09
C ALA A 82 -17.91 -3.05 1.69
N PHE A 83 -17.87 -2.97 3.03
CA PHE A 83 -16.84 -2.24 3.75
C PHE A 83 -15.44 -2.77 3.45
N GLU A 84 -15.24 -4.09 3.38
CA GLU A 84 -13.92 -4.66 3.10
C GLU A 84 -13.39 -4.29 1.71
N VAL A 85 -14.24 -4.31 0.69
CA VAL A 85 -13.87 -3.85 -0.66
C VAL A 85 -13.56 -2.37 -0.67
N LEU A 86 -14.37 -1.57 0.02
CA LEU A 86 -14.19 -0.12 0.05
C LEU A 86 -12.89 0.32 0.71
N ARG A 87 -12.36 -0.44 1.69
CA ARG A 87 -11.05 -0.15 2.31
C ARG A 87 -9.89 -0.09 1.31
N ARG A 88 -10.01 -0.77 0.17
CA ARG A 88 -8.98 -0.80 -0.87
C ARG A 88 -9.42 -0.16 -2.18
N CYS A 89 -10.64 0.39 -2.25
CA CYS A 89 -11.23 0.95 -3.46
C CYS A 89 -10.79 2.41 -3.65
N ASP A 90 -10.00 2.70 -4.68
CA ASP A 90 -9.56 4.06 -4.99
C ASP A 90 -10.68 4.90 -5.62
N VAL A 91 -11.49 4.27 -6.48
CA VAL A 91 -12.67 4.87 -7.14
C VAL A 91 -13.82 3.86 -7.15
N ALA A 92 -15.03 4.27 -6.78
CA ALA A 92 -16.22 3.43 -6.87
C ALA A 92 -17.03 3.68 -8.16
N LEU A 93 -17.55 2.64 -8.78
CA LEU A 93 -18.56 2.71 -9.83
C LEU A 93 -19.89 2.25 -9.23
N LEU A 94 -20.87 3.14 -9.15
CA LEU A 94 -22.22 2.81 -8.71
C LEU A 94 -23.09 2.50 -9.93
N MET A 95 -23.43 1.23 -10.12
CA MET A 95 -24.20 0.76 -11.26
C MET A 95 -25.69 0.68 -10.95
N LEU A 96 -26.49 1.35 -11.79
CA LEU A 96 -27.93 1.54 -11.61
C LEU A 96 -28.68 1.13 -12.88
N GLU A 97 -29.99 0.90 -12.72
CA GLU A 97 -30.94 0.86 -13.83
C GLU A 97 -31.57 2.25 -14.04
N PRO A 98 -32.09 2.55 -15.23
CA PRO A 98 -32.67 3.85 -15.54
C PRO A 98 -33.87 4.13 -14.64
N ASN A 99 -33.92 5.32 -14.02
CA ASN A 99 -35.01 5.77 -13.16
C ASN A 99 -35.21 4.94 -11.87
N VAL A 100 -34.28 4.05 -11.52
CA VAL A 100 -34.37 3.28 -10.28
C VAL A 100 -33.30 3.74 -9.30
N PHE A 101 -33.74 4.30 -8.18
CA PHE A 101 -32.87 4.73 -7.09
C PHE A 101 -33.57 4.44 -5.77
N THR A 102 -32.91 3.65 -4.93
CA THR A 102 -33.49 3.13 -3.67
C THR A 102 -32.62 3.51 -2.47
N GLU A 103 -33.02 3.08 -1.27
CA GLU A 103 -32.22 3.23 -0.06
C GLU A 103 -30.86 2.52 -0.18
N PHE A 104 -30.76 1.45 -0.98
CA PHE A 104 -29.50 0.75 -1.21
C PHE A 104 -28.45 1.68 -1.84
N GLU A 105 -28.81 2.36 -2.94
CA GLU A 105 -27.95 3.35 -3.59
C GLU A 105 -27.60 4.51 -2.66
N SER A 106 -28.59 5.00 -1.92
CA SER A 106 -28.40 6.09 -0.95
C SER A 106 -27.40 5.72 0.14
N SER A 107 -27.48 4.48 0.66
CA SER A 107 -26.58 3.95 1.67
C SER A 107 -25.14 3.80 1.17
N LEU A 108 -24.97 3.36 -0.08
CA LEU A 108 -23.66 3.24 -0.72
C LEU A 108 -23.02 4.60 -0.96
N ILE A 109 -23.79 5.58 -1.46
CA ILE A 109 -23.31 6.95 -1.66
C ILE A 109 -22.85 7.55 -0.33
N LYS A 110 -23.67 7.43 0.72
CA LYS A 110 -23.30 7.91 2.07
C LYS A 110 -21.98 7.27 2.52
N LEU A 111 -21.81 5.97 2.28
CA LEU A 111 -20.59 5.27 2.64
C LEU A 111 -19.37 5.72 1.82
N PHE A 112 -19.55 6.01 0.52
CA PHE A 112 -18.49 6.56 -0.32
C PHE A 112 -18.06 7.94 0.20
N GLU A 113 -19.02 8.80 0.54
CA GLU A 113 -18.77 10.14 1.11
C GLU A 113 -18.06 10.06 2.46
N GLU A 114 -18.53 9.23 3.39
CA GLU A 114 -17.91 9.01 4.71
C GLU A 114 -16.46 8.54 4.60
N LYS A 115 -16.16 7.70 3.61
CA LYS A 115 -14.82 7.15 3.35
C LYS A 115 -14.00 7.99 2.37
N LYS A 116 -14.54 9.12 1.90
CA LYS A 116 -13.91 9.99 0.90
C LYS A 116 -13.46 9.19 -0.33
N ILE A 117 -14.34 8.31 -0.82
CA ILE A 117 -14.13 7.53 -2.05
C ILE A 117 -14.81 8.30 -3.19
N PRO A 118 -14.05 8.83 -4.17
CA PRO A 118 -14.66 9.37 -5.37
C PRO A 118 -15.45 8.29 -6.11
N TYR A 119 -16.57 8.66 -6.73
CA TYR A 119 -17.41 7.69 -7.44
C TYR A 119 -18.00 8.23 -8.73
N VAL A 120 -18.31 7.30 -9.65
CA VAL A 120 -19.00 7.54 -10.92
C VAL A 120 -20.29 6.72 -10.92
N VAL A 121 -21.38 7.31 -11.40
CA VAL A 121 -22.64 6.59 -11.61
C VAL A 121 -22.66 5.99 -13.02
N VAL A 122 -23.00 4.71 -13.12
CA VAL A 122 -23.08 3.95 -14.37
C VAL A 122 -24.54 3.50 -14.53
N ILE A 123 -25.29 4.17 -15.41
CA ILE A 123 -26.66 3.78 -15.74
C ILE A 123 -26.58 2.74 -16.85
N ASN A 124 -26.89 1.49 -16.52
CA ASN A 124 -26.87 0.37 -17.45
C ASN A 124 -28.28 0.06 -17.99
N LYS A 125 -28.39 -0.82 -18.99
CA LYS A 125 -29.64 -1.28 -19.62
C LYS A 125 -30.47 -0.16 -20.27
N ILE A 126 -29.81 0.88 -20.81
CA ILE A 126 -30.48 2.00 -21.46
C ILE A 126 -31.26 1.61 -22.74
N ASP A 127 -31.05 0.38 -23.22
CA ASP A 127 -31.79 -0.20 -24.34
C ASP A 127 -33.17 -0.72 -23.94
N VAL A 128 -33.39 -1.00 -22.66
CA VAL A 128 -34.70 -1.40 -22.10
C VAL A 128 -35.53 -0.16 -21.78
N GLN A 129 -34.91 0.83 -21.13
CA GLN A 129 -35.55 2.09 -20.76
C GLN A 129 -34.52 3.22 -20.83
N LYS A 130 -34.91 4.41 -21.27
CA LYS A 130 -34.03 5.58 -21.21
C LYS A 130 -34.19 6.30 -19.87
N PRO A 131 -33.11 6.81 -19.25
CA PRO A 131 -33.22 7.62 -18.05
C PRO A 131 -33.97 8.92 -18.35
N GLU A 132 -34.85 9.32 -17.44
CA GLU A 132 -35.58 10.58 -17.49
C GLU A 132 -34.63 11.75 -17.22
N LYS A 133 -34.94 12.92 -17.79
CA LYS A 133 -34.11 14.11 -17.61
C LYS A 133 -34.02 14.53 -16.13
N GLU A 134 -35.12 14.40 -15.39
CA GLU A 134 -35.15 14.71 -13.96
C GLU A 134 -34.26 13.77 -13.14
N PHE A 135 -34.25 12.48 -13.50
CA PHE A 135 -33.36 11.49 -12.89
C PHE A 135 -31.89 11.84 -13.07
N LEU A 136 -31.48 12.22 -14.30
CA LEU A 136 -30.11 12.64 -14.59
C LEU A 136 -29.74 13.95 -13.87
N LYS A 137 -30.68 14.90 -13.83
CA LYS A 137 -30.49 16.21 -13.20
C LYS A 137 -30.09 16.11 -11.73
N ASN A 138 -30.63 15.14 -10.99
CA ASN A 138 -30.28 14.90 -9.58
C ASN A 138 -28.78 14.60 -9.39
N PHE A 139 -28.13 13.95 -10.34
CA PHE A 139 -26.69 13.67 -10.29
C PHE A 139 -25.88 14.87 -10.78
N GLU A 140 -26.35 15.57 -11.81
CA GLU A 140 -25.72 16.78 -12.34
C GLU A 140 -25.64 17.90 -11.28
N GLU A 141 -26.73 18.15 -10.54
CA GLU A 141 -26.79 19.14 -9.46
C GLU A 141 -25.76 18.85 -8.36
N LYS A 142 -25.51 17.56 -8.09
CA LYS A 142 -24.48 17.09 -7.16
C LYS A 142 -23.08 16.99 -7.78
N LYS A 143 -22.92 17.35 -9.05
CA LYS A 143 -21.68 17.25 -9.83
C LYS A 143 -21.10 15.84 -9.88
N ILE A 144 -21.94 14.82 -9.80
CA ILE A 144 -21.55 13.41 -9.87
C ILE A 144 -21.45 13.03 -11.36
N PRO A 145 -20.30 12.53 -11.84
CA PRO A 145 -20.19 12.07 -13.21
C PRO A 145 -21.09 10.85 -13.46
N VAL A 146 -21.88 10.92 -14.53
CA VAL A 146 -22.77 9.85 -14.97
C VAL A 146 -22.32 9.35 -16.33
N ILE A 147 -22.33 8.03 -16.53
CA ILE A 147 -22.22 7.42 -17.85
C ILE A 147 -23.44 6.53 -18.12
N GLU A 148 -23.97 6.65 -19.33
CA GLU A 148 -25.09 5.84 -19.82
C GLU A 148 -24.57 4.75 -20.76
N ILE A 149 -24.88 3.50 -20.47
CA ILE A 149 -24.40 2.32 -21.20
C ILE A 149 -25.46 1.23 -21.36
N CYS A 150 -25.24 0.35 -22.33
CA CYS A 150 -25.85 -0.95 -22.46
C CYS A 150 -24.72 -1.97 -22.63
N ALA A 151 -24.42 -2.73 -21.58
CA ALA A 151 -23.33 -3.71 -21.60
C ALA A 151 -23.53 -4.85 -22.63
N LEU A 152 -24.74 -5.03 -23.17
CA LEU A 152 -25.03 -6.09 -24.15
C LEU A 152 -24.99 -5.61 -25.62
N LYS A 153 -25.19 -4.32 -25.87
CA LYS A 153 -25.33 -3.77 -27.24
C LYS A 153 -24.30 -2.71 -27.60
N ASN A 154 -23.81 -1.94 -26.63
CA ASN A 154 -22.78 -0.94 -26.95
C ASN A 154 -21.45 -1.62 -27.27
N LYS A 155 -20.70 -1.03 -28.20
CA LYS A 155 -19.33 -1.46 -28.48
C LYS A 155 -18.46 -1.18 -27.25
N ARG A 156 -17.49 -2.07 -27.03
CA ARG A 156 -16.53 -1.97 -25.94
C ARG A 156 -15.79 -0.64 -25.96
N GLU A 157 -15.39 -0.17 -27.14
CA GLU A 157 -14.65 1.08 -27.32
C GLU A 157 -15.46 2.30 -26.83
N ASP A 158 -16.76 2.33 -27.10
CA ASP A 158 -17.65 3.42 -26.70
C ASP A 158 -17.78 3.50 -25.18
N ILE A 159 -17.94 2.35 -24.52
CA ILE A 159 -18.02 2.26 -23.06
C ILE A 159 -16.69 2.66 -22.44
N LEU A 160 -15.56 2.19 -22.99
CA LEU A 160 -14.24 2.57 -22.52
C LEU A 160 -13.99 4.08 -22.66
N ALA A 161 -14.41 4.70 -23.75
CA ALA A 161 -14.26 6.15 -23.95
C ALA A 161 -15.06 6.96 -22.92
N LYS A 162 -16.33 6.57 -22.68
CA LYS A 162 -17.18 7.19 -21.63
C LYS A 162 -16.58 7.00 -20.24
N LEU A 163 -16.19 5.76 -19.90
CA LEU A 163 -15.60 5.42 -18.62
C LEU A 163 -14.31 6.20 -18.37
N LYS A 164 -13.41 6.28 -19.37
CA LYS A 164 -12.18 7.08 -19.29
C LYS A 164 -12.49 8.54 -18.96
N THR A 165 -13.42 9.14 -19.70
CA THR A 165 -13.79 10.54 -19.51
C THR A 165 -14.37 10.81 -18.12
N ALA A 166 -15.19 9.89 -17.60
CA ALA A 166 -15.76 10.01 -16.26
C ALA A 166 -14.71 9.77 -15.16
N LEU A 167 -13.86 8.76 -15.32
CA LEU A 167 -12.79 8.46 -14.37
C LEU A 167 -11.80 9.63 -14.27
N LEU A 168 -11.40 10.26 -15.38
CA LEU A 168 -10.50 11.41 -15.36
C LEU A 168 -11.03 12.60 -14.56
N LYS A 169 -12.34 12.69 -14.31
CA LYS A 169 -12.95 13.74 -13.47
C LYS A 169 -12.88 13.44 -11.98
N VAL A 170 -12.69 12.17 -11.59
CA VAL A 170 -12.82 11.73 -10.18
C VAL A 170 -11.59 11.02 -9.63
N VAL A 171 -10.72 10.51 -10.50
CA VAL A 171 -9.47 9.86 -10.10
C VAL A 171 -8.67 10.87 -9.26
N PRO A 172 -8.26 10.50 -8.03
CA PRO A 172 -7.50 11.41 -7.19
C PRO A 172 -6.23 11.91 -7.89
N GLU A 173 -5.88 13.18 -7.69
CA GLU A 173 -4.70 13.78 -8.34
C GLU A 173 -3.40 13.01 -8.05
N GLU A 174 -3.30 12.32 -6.91
CA GLU A 174 -2.18 11.43 -6.55
C GLU A 174 -2.01 10.21 -7.47
N PHE A 175 -3.05 9.84 -8.23
CA PHE A 175 -2.93 8.85 -9.30
C PHE A 175 -2.65 9.49 -10.66
N LEU A 176 -2.90 10.80 -10.81
CA LEU A 176 -2.49 11.60 -11.97
C LEU A 176 -1.05 12.11 -11.83
N ARG A 177 -0.54 12.20 -10.60
CA ARG A 177 0.82 12.58 -10.21
C ARG A 177 1.33 11.54 -9.23
N GLU A 178 2.07 10.55 -9.73
CA GLU A 178 2.58 9.46 -8.89
C GLU A 178 3.34 10.00 -7.66
N PRO A 179 3.12 9.43 -6.45
CA PRO A 179 3.92 9.76 -5.29
C PRO A 179 5.38 9.45 -5.59
N GLN A 180 6.26 10.42 -5.41
CA GLN A 180 7.69 10.26 -5.68
C GLN A 180 8.28 9.20 -4.75
N LEU A 181 8.73 8.06 -5.31
CA LEU A 181 9.39 7.02 -4.52
C LEU A 181 10.77 7.51 -4.08
N ILE A 182 11.57 8.03 -5.02
CA ILE A 182 12.92 8.57 -4.78
C ILE A 182 13.21 9.85 -5.59
N GLY A 183 12.42 10.20 -6.60
CA GLY A 183 12.70 11.32 -7.50
C GLY A 183 12.82 12.70 -6.83
N ASP A 184 12.24 12.90 -5.65
CA ASP A 184 12.42 14.12 -4.86
C ASP A 184 13.75 14.14 -4.06
N LEU A 185 14.43 13.01 -3.95
CA LEU A 185 15.73 12.89 -3.30
C LEU A 185 16.90 13.08 -4.27
N VAL A 186 16.66 12.93 -5.58
CA VAL A 186 17.69 12.91 -6.63
C VAL A 186 17.29 13.85 -7.76
N PRO A 187 18.04 14.94 -8.01
CA PRO A 187 17.71 15.86 -9.08
C PRO A 187 17.96 15.23 -10.47
N PRO A 188 17.38 15.80 -11.56
CA PRO A 188 17.77 15.46 -12.92
C PRO A 188 19.29 15.56 -13.13
N GLY A 189 19.88 14.54 -13.75
CA GLY A 189 21.33 14.38 -13.89
C GLY A 189 22.06 13.97 -12.60
N GLY A 190 21.34 13.70 -11.51
CA GLY A 190 21.88 13.23 -10.23
C GLY A 190 22.24 11.74 -10.24
N ILE A 191 22.84 11.28 -9.13
CA ILE A 191 23.29 9.89 -8.94
C ILE A 191 22.65 9.30 -7.68
N ALA A 192 21.91 8.21 -7.87
CA ALA A 192 21.41 7.35 -6.81
C ALA A 192 22.24 6.05 -6.75
N VAL A 193 22.80 5.74 -5.59
CA VAL A 193 23.48 4.46 -5.36
C VAL A 193 22.54 3.52 -4.60
N LEU A 194 22.28 2.36 -5.17
CA LEU A 194 21.37 1.35 -4.66
C LEU A 194 22.19 0.13 -4.19
N VAL A 195 22.27 -0.06 -2.88
CA VAL A 195 23.05 -1.13 -2.25
C VAL A 195 22.15 -2.33 -2.01
N VAL A 196 22.34 -3.38 -2.82
CA VAL A 196 21.51 -4.57 -2.90
C VAL A 196 22.35 -5.80 -2.54
N PRO A 197 22.16 -6.41 -1.36
CA PRO A 197 22.84 -7.65 -1.00
C PRO A 197 22.34 -8.83 -1.86
N ILE A 198 23.00 -9.99 -1.74
CA ILE A 198 22.47 -11.22 -2.33
C ILE A 198 21.22 -11.62 -1.53
N ASP A 199 20.07 -11.51 -2.17
CA ASP A 199 18.80 -11.89 -1.58
C ASP A 199 18.50 -13.37 -1.93
N LEU A 200 18.50 -14.23 -0.91
CA LEU A 200 18.15 -15.65 -1.07
C LEU A 200 16.64 -15.83 -1.34
N GLU A 201 15.82 -14.84 -0.99
CA GLU A 201 14.36 -14.85 -1.17
C GLU A 201 13.97 -14.44 -2.61
N ALA A 202 14.88 -13.82 -3.35
CA ALA A 202 14.65 -13.46 -4.75
C ALA A 202 14.88 -14.68 -5.67
N PRO A 203 13.99 -14.93 -6.66
CA PRO A 203 14.22 -15.97 -7.66
C PRO A 203 15.56 -15.74 -8.39
N LYS A 204 16.32 -16.81 -8.66
CA LYS A 204 17.59 -16.72 -9.38
C LYS A 204 17.47 -15.83 -10.62
N GLY A 205 18.34 -14.83 -10.72
CA GLY A 205 18.39 -13.89 -11.84
C GLY A 205 17.38 -12.74 -11.79
N ARG A 206 16.74 -12.47 -10.64
CA ARG A 206 15.77 -11.37 -10.49
C ARG A 206 16.10 -10.49 -9.27
N LEU A 207 15.78 -9.20 -9.40
CA LEU A 207 15.72 -8.27 -8.28
C LEU A 207 14.31 -8.29 -7.66
N ILE A 208 14.22 -7.98 -6.36
CA ILE A 208 12.91 -7.84 -5.71
C ILE A 208 12.23 -6.54 -6.16
N LEU A 209 10.90 -6.53 -6.03
CA LEU A 209 10.07 -5.43 -6.51
C LEU A 209 10.50 -4.04 -6.00
N PRO A 210 10.86 -3.85 -4.71
CA PRO A 210 11.33 -2.55 -4.24
C PRO A 210 12.56 -2.01 -4.98
N GLN A 211 13.49 -2.89 -5.33
CA GLN A 211 14.71 -2.52 -6.03
C GLN A 211 14.40 -2.12 -7.48
N VAL A 212 13.59 -2.93 -8.18
CA VAL A 212 13.18 -2.65 -9.57
C VAL A 212 12.42 -1.32 -9.67
N GLN A 213 11.49 -1.05 -8.76
CA GLN A 213 10.73 0.20 -8.74
C GLN A 213 11.61 1.41 -8.44
N THR A 214 12.55 1.26 -7.50
CA THR A 214 13.48 2.35 -7.18
C THR A 214 14.37 2.67 -8.38
N ILE A 215 14.91 1.66 -9.06
CA ILE A 215 15.67 1.86 -10.31
C ILE A 215 14.82 2.59 -11.34
N ARG A 216 13.59 2.13 -11.58
CA ARG A 216 12.69 2.74 -12.55
C ARG A 216 12.40 4.20 -12.23
N ASN A 217 12.09 4.52 -10.97
CA ASN A 217 11.76 5.88 -10.56
C ASN A 217 12.97 6.84 -10.60
N VAL A 218 14.20 6.33 -10.38
CA VAL A 218 15.43 7.11 -10.64
C VAL A 218 15.54 7.48 -12.12
N LEU A 219 15.28 6.52 -13.03
CA LEU A 219 15.32 6.76 -14.47
C LEU A 219 14.21 7.71 -14.94
N ASP A 220 13.00 7.57 -14.40
CA ASP A 220 11.88 8.48 -14.69
C ASP A 220 12.14 9.91 -14.19
N SER A 221 13.12 10.10 -13.29
CA SER A 221 13.57 11.40 -12.78
C SER A 221 14.78 11.96 -13.54
N ASP A 222 15.09 11.42 -14.73
CA ASP A 222 16.25 11.78 -15.54
C ASP A 222 17.59 11.66 -14.78
N ALA A 223 17.69 10.72 -13.85
CA ALA A 223 18.85 10.50 -12.99
C ALA A 223 19.53 9.14 -13.24
N THR A 224 20.74 8.97 -12.70
CA THR A 224 21.55 7.76 -12.85
C THR A 224 21.38 6.83 -11.65
N ALA A 225 21.00 5.59 -11.90
CA ALA A 225 20.99 4.53 -10.89
C ALA A 225 22.25 3.68 -10.98
N ILE A 226 23.02 3.58 -9.89
CA ILE A 226 24.17 2.67 -9.77
C ILE A 226 23.81 1.59 -8.75
N VAL A 227 23.80 0.32 -9.16
CA VAL A 227 23.47 -0.81 -8.29
C VAL A 227 24.75 -1.57 -7.91
N VAL A 228 24.99 -1.75 -6.62
CA VAL A 228 26.16 -2.46 -6.07
C VAL A 228 25.76 -3.35 -4.91
N LYS A 229 26.60 -4.34 -4.55
CA LYS A 229 26.48 -4.99 -3.24
C LYS A 229 27.22 -4.17 -2.19
N GLU A 230 26.99 -4.52 -0.93
CA GLU A 230 27.54 -3.82 0.23
C GLU A 230 29.07 -3.95 0.34
N ARG A 231 29.72 -4.86 -0.40
CA ARG A 231 31.18 -5.01 -0.42
C ARG A 231 31.85 -4.08 -1.41
N GLU A 232 31.19 -3.79 -2.53
CA GLU A 232 31.72 -2.92 -3.59
C GLU A 232 31.44 -1.44 -3.33
N LEU A 233 30.55 -1.10 -2.39
CA LEU A 233 30.21 0.29 -2.08
C LEU A 233 31.45 1.16 -1.77
N PRO A 234 32.40 0.78 -0.88
CA PRO A 234 33.58 1.60 -0.60
C PRO A 234 34.45 1.85 -1.85
N TYR A 235 34.58 0.85 -2.71
CA TYR A 235 35.32 0.98 -3.97
C TYR A 235 34.58 1.90 -4.95
N LEU A 236 33.27 1.75 -5.10
CA LEU A 236 32.47 2.67 -5.92
C LEU A 236 32.64 4.12 -5.44
N LEU A 237 32.54 4.35 -4.13
CA LEU A 237 32.70 5.68 -3.55
C LEU A 237 34.09 6.27 -3.77
N SER A 238 35.14 5.44 -3.92
CA SER A 238 36.50 5.93 -4.19
C SER A 238 36.76 6.26 -5.66
N VAL A 239 36.03 5.65 -6.59
CA VAL A 239 36.19 5.89 -8.04
C VAL A 239 35.18 6.90 -8.61
N LEU A 240 34.12 7.23 -7.88
CA LEU A 240 33.18 8.26 -8.29
C LEU A 240 33.84 9.64 -8.27
N ASN A 241 33.76 10.35 -9.40
CA ASN A 241 34.32 11.69 -9.58
C ASN A 241 33.56 12.80 -8.82
N ARG A 242 32.38 12.49 -8.29
CA ARG A 242 31.56 13.36 -7.43
C ARG A 242 30.75 12.52 -6.45
N LYS A 243 30.30 13.14 -5.35
CA LYS A 243 29.39 12.49 -4.40
C LYS A 243 28.06 12.12 -5.08
N SER A 244 27.50 10.98 -4.69
CA SER A 244 26.11 10.64 -5.00
C SER A 244 25.16 11.55 -4.23
N ASP A 245 23.95 11.72 -4.76
CA ASP A 245 22.91 12.55 -4.16
C ASP A 245 22.16 11.77 -3.07
N VAL A 246 22.00 10.46 -3.27
CA VAL A 246 21.40 9.55 -2.29
C VAL A 246 22.03 8.16 -2.35
N ILE A 247 22.13 7.52 -1.19
CA ILE A 247 22.43 6.10 -1.05
C ILE A 247 21.19 5.43 -0.43
N VAL A 248 20.69 4.38 -1.07
CA VAL A 248 19.57 3.56 -0.60
C VAL A 248 20.06 2.14 -0.43
N CYS A 249 19.84 1.52 0.72
CA CYS A 249 20.25 0.13 0.94
C CYS A 249 19.09 -0.77 1.37
N ASP A 250 19.35 -2.07 1.34
CA ASP A 250 18.51 -3.03 2.04
C ASP A 250 18.61 -2.88 3.56
N SER A 251 17.50 -3.14 4.27
CA SER A 251 17.44 -3.04 5.73
C SER A 251 18.32 -4.07 6.44
N GLN A 252 18.70 -5.18 5.79
CA GLN A 252 19.60 -6.18 6.37
C GLN A 252 21.05 -5.69 6.51
N VAL A 253 21.50 -4.83 5.59
CA VAL A 253 22.88 -4.30 5.56
C VAL A 253 22.98 -2.85 6.03
N VAL A 254 21.89 -2.28 6.55
CA VAL A 254 21.78 -0.84 6.85
C VAL A 254 22.84 -0.36 7.83
N LEU A 255 23.18 -1.13 8.88
CA LEU A 255 24.22 -0.74 9.83
C LEU A 255 25.60 -0.62 9.18
N LYS A 256 25.97 -1.60 8.35
CA LYS A 256 27.25 -1.60 7.63
C LYS A 256 27.32 -0.43 6.66
N VAL A 257 26.31 -0.30 5.79
CA VAL A 257 26.26 0.76 4.78
C VAL A 257 26.22 2.14 5.43
N ALA A 258 25.52 2.30 6.55
CA ALA A 258 25.52 3.55 7.29
C ALA A 258 26.92 3.99 7.73
N GLY A 259 27.84 3.06 8.00
CA GLY A 259 29.25 3.36 8.31
C GLY A 259 30.03 3.89 7.11
N ASP A 260 29.70 3.45 5.90
CA ASP A 260 30.40 3.78 4.66
C ASP A 260 29.86 5.06 3.98
N VAL A 261 28.65 5.51 4.34
CA VAL A 261 28.01 6.70 3.75
C VAL A 261 28.82 7.97 4.05
N PRO A 262 29.30 8.70 3.01
CA PRO A 262 30.04 9.95 3.20
C PRO A 262 29.21 11.05 3.86
N GLN A 263 29.86 11.98 4.56
CA GLN A 263 29.19 13.12 5.16
C GLN A 263 28.50 14.00 4.10
N GLY A 264 27.25 14.38 4.37
CA GLY A 264 26.41 15.22 3.51
C GLY A 264 25.68 14.48 2.39
N VAL A 265 25.87 13.16 2.24
CA VAL A 265 25.12 12.34 1.29
C VAL A 265 23.84 11.85 1.97
N LYS A 266 22.68 12.02 1.31
CA LYS A 266 21.40 11.53 1.82
C LYS A 266 21.46 10.00 1.93
N PHE A 267 20.92 9.45 3.01
CA PHE A 267 20.92 8.01 3.23
C PHE A 267 19.55 7.53 3.71
N THR A 268 19.09 6.40 3.17
CA THR A 268 17.84 5.76 3.58
C THR A 268 17.84 4.27 3.16
N THR A 269 16.74 3.56 3.39
CA THR A 269 16.56 2.18 2.95
C THR A 269 15.38 2.04 2.01
N PHE A 270 15.35 0.96 1.21
CA PHE A 270 14.17 0.63 0.40
C PHE A 270 12.91 0.55 1.25
N SER A 271 13.00 -0.02 2.45
CA SER A 271 11.85 -0.13 3.36
C SER A 271 11.33 1.24 3.78
N ILE A 272 12.19 2.22 4.06
CA ILE A 272 11.77 3.58 4.43
C ILE A 272 11.15 4.31 3.24
N LEU A 273 11.74 4.18 2.03
CA LEU A 273 11.13 4.72 0.81
C LEU A 273 9.71 4.18 0.58
N PHE A 274 9.52 2.86 0.74
CA PHE A 274 8.21 2.24 0.60
C PHE A 274 7.24 2.60 1.73
N SER A 275 7.76 2.84 2.94
CA SER A 275 6.96 3.35 4.06
C SER A 275 6.31 4.69 3.72
N ARG A 276 7.04 5.57 3.03
CA ARG A 276 6.54 6.85 2.52
C ARG A 276 5.62 6.66 1.32
N TYR A 277 6.04 5.83 0.37
CA TYR A 277 5.35 5.62 -0.90
C TYR A 277 3.97 4.96 -0.74
N LYS A 278 3.84 3.96 0.16
CA LYS A 278 2.57 3.25 0.39
C LYS A 278 1.86 3.60 1.70
N GLY A 279 2.55 4.18 2.68
CA GLY A 279 1.98 4.44 3.99
C GLY A 279 2.09 5.89 4.42
N ASP A 280 2.07 6.07 5.74
CA ASP A 280 2.30 7.35 6.42
C ASP A 280 3.60 7.24 7.22
N ILE A 281 4.69 7.73 6.61
CA ILE A 281 6.03 7.69 7.20
C ILE A 281 6.09 8.48 8.54
N VAL A 282 5.30 9.54 8.67
CA VAL A 282 5.26 10.38 9.88
C VAL A 282 4.59 9.61 11.00
N GLU A 283 3.48 8.95 10.72
CA GLU A 283 2.78 8.13 11.72
C GLU A 283 3.63 6.93 12.16
N PHE A 284 4.26 6.23 11.22
CA PHE A 284 5.18 5.14 11.57
C PHE A 284 6.36 5.59 12.43
N ALA A 285 6.89 6.79 12.18
CA ALA A 285 7.96 7.38 12.97
C ALA A 285 7.51 7.76 14.40
N LYS A 286 6.26 8.22 14.59
CA LYS A 286 5.69 8.41 15.94
C LYS A 286 5.51 7.08 16.66
N GLY A 287 5.00 6.06 15.96
CA GLY A 287 4.72 4.74 16.53
C GLY A 287 5.96 4.04 17.11
N LEU A 288 7.17 4.39 16.63
CA LEU A 288 8.41 3.92 17.22
C LEU A 288 8.53 4.24 18.72
N HIS A 289 7.90 5.32 19.20
CA HIS A 289 7.95 5.70 20.62
C HIS A 289 7.37 4.63 21.53
N ALA A 290 6.37 3.89 21.05
CA ALA A 290 5.76 2.79 21.80
C ALA A 290 6.80 1.74 22.20
N LEU A 291 7.77 1.42 21.34
CA LEU A 291 8.83 0.44 21.63
C LEU A 291 9.63 0.79 22.89
N LYS A 292 9.86 2.07 23.17
CA LYS A 292 10.59 2.51 24.36
C LYS A 292 9.76 2.38 25.64
N ASN A 293 8.44 2.45 25.52
CA ASN A 293 7.51 2.50 26.65
C ASN A 293 6.78 1.18 26.89
N LEU A 294 7.11 0.13 26.14
CA LEU A 294 6.62 -1.22 26.41
C LEU A 294 6.95 -1.62 27.86
N LYS A 295 6.08 -2.43 28.45
CA LYS A 295 6.20 -2.97 29.81
C LYS A 295 6.19 -4.50 29.76
N GLU A 296 6.57 -5.14 30.85
CA GLU A 296 6.36 -6.60 30.98
C GLU A 296 4.88 -6.94 30.82
N GLY A 297 4.60 -8.02 30.10
CA GLY A 297 3.26 -8.45 29.71
C GLY A 297 2.70 -7.73 28.48
N ALA A 298 3.46 -6.88 27.80
CA ALA A 298 3.00 -6.15 26.63
C ALA A 298 2.62 -7.09 25.47
N LYS A 299 1.60 -6.70 24.70
CA LYS A 299 1.12 -7.40 23.51
C LYS A 299 1.50 -6.64 22.24
N VAL A 300 2.29 -7.26 21.38
CA VAL A 300 2.72 -6.68 20.10
C VAL A 300 2.13 -7.49 18.95
N LEU A 301 1.42 -6.81 18.05
CA LEU A 301 0.91 -7.42 16.81
C LEU A 301 1.93 -7.28 15.70
N ILE A 302 2.41 -8.40 15.18
CA ILE A 302 3.16 -8.48 13.93
C ILE A 302 2.17 -8.71 12.78
N ALA A 303 2.07 -7.73 11.89
CA ALA A 303 1.05 -7.73 10.84
C ALA A 303 1.65 -7.82 9.43
N GLU A 304 1.25 -8.84 8.69
CA GLU A 304 1.73 -9.16 7.35
C GLU A 304 0.62 -8.99 6.31
N ALA A 305 0.96 -8.33 5.21
CA ALA A 305 0.07 -8.07 4.09
C ALA A 305 -0.10 -9.27 3.12
N CYS A 306 0.71 -10.31 3.29
CA CYS A 306 0.75 -11.49 2.43
C CYS A 306 0.55 -12.75 3.27
N THR A 307 0.06 -13.82 2.63
CA THR A 307 -0.23 -15.12 3.26
C THR A 307 0.79 -16.20 2.91
N HIS A 308 2.00 -15.81 2.49
CA HIS A 308 3.04 -16.75 2.11
C HIS A 308 3.49 -17.61 3.30
N HIS A 309 3.98 -18.82 3.00
CA HIS A 309 4.55 -19.71 4.01
C HIS A 309 5.83 -19.09 4.58
N PRO A 310 5.94 -18.95 5.91
CA PRO A 310 7.15 -18.44 6.54
C PRO A 310 8.30 -19.44 6.38
N ILE A 311 9.48 -18.92 6.10
CA ILE A 311 10.74 -19.68 5.98
C ILE A 311 11.45 -19.67 7.34
N GLU A 312 12.39 -20.59 7.57
CA GLU A 312 13.32 -20.47 8.70
C GLU A 312 14.04 -19.10 8.67
N ASP A 313 14.18 -18.45 9.84
CA ASP A 313 14.77 -17.12 10.01
C ASP A 313 13.97 -15.93 9.42
N ASP A 314 12.65 -16.08 9.34
CA ASP A 314 11.71 -15.05 8.89
C ASP A 314 11.84 -13.71 9.65
N ILE A 315 11.87 -12.60 8.91
CA ILE A 315 12.04 -11.25 9.45
C ILE A 315 10.93 -10.90 10.44
N GLY A 316 9.67 -11.19 10.09
CA GLY A 316 8.50 -10.84 10.87
C GLY A 316 8.33 -11.70 12.11
N ARG A 317 8.52 -13.01 11.97
CA ARG A 317 8.20 -14.02 12.99
C ARG A 317 9.33 -14.32 13.94
N VAL A 318 10.58 -14.13 13.50
CA VAL A 318 11.77 -14.47 14.29
C VAL A 318 12.59 -13.23 14.61
N LYS A 319 13.06 -12.50 13.59
CA LYS A 319 14.07 -11.45 13.78
C LYS A 319 13.51 -10.23 14.52
N ILE A 320 12.35 -9.71 14.11
CA ILE A 320 11.74 -8.55 14.74
C ILE A 320 11.38 -8.80 16.21
N PRO A 321 10.69 -9.88 16.58
CA PRO A 321 10.43 -10.20 17.98
C PRO A 321 11.72 -10.29 18.83
N ARG A 322 12.76 -10.94 18.29
CA ARG A 322 14.08 -11.03 18.93
C ARG A 322 14.70 -9.66 19.13
N TRP A 323 14.72 -8.83 18.09
CA TRP A 323 15.29 -7.48 18.11
C TRP A 323 14.54 -6.53 19.04
N ILE A 324 13.20 -6.63 19.11
CA ILE A 324 12.39 -5.86 20.06
C ILE A 324 12.78 -6.24 21.49
N ARG A 325 12.80 -7.53 21.84
CA ARG A 325 13.22 -7.99 23.18
C ARG A 325 14.63 -7.53 23.54
N GLN A 326 15.57 -7.64 22.60
CA GLN A 326 16.96 -7.17 22.82
C GLN A 326 17.03 -5.66 23.03
N TYR A 327 16.23 -4.89 22.31
CA TYR A 327 16.20 -3.43 22.41
C TYR A 327 15.54 -2.94 23.71
N THR A 328 14.44 -3.55 24.12
CA THR A 328 13.70 -3.15 25.33
C THR A 328 14.29 -3.73 26.62
N GLY A 329 14.99 -4.86 26.53
CA GLY A 329 15.45 -5.63 27.68
C GLY A 329 14.35 -6.42 28.39
N LEU A 330 13.12 -6.38 27.89
CA LEU A 330 11.96 -7.09 28.44
C LEU A 330 11.97 -8.55 28.01
N LYS A 331 11.59 -9.43 28.93
CA LYS A 331 11.51 -10.88 28.65
C LYS A 331 10.08 -11.31 28.35
N ASP A 332 9.11 -10.72 29.04
CA ASP A 332 7.70 -11.04 28.90
C ASP A 332 7.04 -10.07 27.92
N ILE A 333 7.19 -10.36 26.63
CA ILE A 333 6.43 -9.74 25.54
C ILE A 333 5.73 -10.84 24.77
N SER A 334 4.41 -10.71 24.64
CA SER A 334 3.58 -11.56 23.80
C SER A 334 3.54 -11.02 22.38
N PHE A 335 3.81 -11.88 21.41
CA PHE A 335 3.74 -11.54 19.99
C PHE A 335 2.60 -12.31 19.34
N SER A 336 1.64 -11.58 18.78
CA SER A 336 0.60 -12.14 17.91
C SER A 336 0.99 -11.94 16.46
N PHE A 337 0.65 -12.90 15.60
CA PHE A 337 0.96 -12.84 14.18
C PHE A 337 -0.33 -12.86 13.38
N HIS A 338 -0.52 -11.87 12.51
CA HIS A 338 -1.67 -11.82 11.62
C HIS A 338 -1.23 -11.58 10.18
N SER A 339 -1.62 -12.48 9.28
CA SER A 339 -1.26 -12.45 7.86
C SER A 339 -2.49 -12.33 6.97
N GLY A 340 -2.38 -11.55 5.90
CA GLY A 340 -3.43 -11.42 4.88
C GLY A 340 -3.98 -10.01 4.79
N ARG A 341 -5.26 -9.88 4.44
CA ARG A 341 -5.90 -8.60 4.08
C ARG A 341 -6.57 -7.86 5.25
N SER A 342 -6.83 -8.54 6.35
CA SER A 342 -7.49 -7.96 7.53
C SER A 342 -6.55 -7.82 8.72
N TYR A 343 -6.99 -7.11 9.75
CA TYR A 343 -6.44 -7.17 11.11
C TYR A 343 -7.31 -8.10 11.98
N PRO A 344 -6.83 -8.48 13.18
CA PRO A 344 -7.69 -9.08 14.21
C PRO A 344 -8.93 -8.21 14.48
N GLU A 345 -10.03 -8.83 14.94
CA GLU A 345 -11.28 -8.12 15.18
C GLU A 345 -11.16 -7.04 16.26
N ASP A 346 -10.35 -7.28 17.28
CA ASP A 346 -10.01 -6.30 18.30
C ASP A 346 -8.52 -5.96 18.27
N LEU A 347 -8.21 -4.77 17.77
CA LEU A 347 -6.85 -4.22 17.82
C LEU A 347 -6.54 -3.55 19.16
N SER A 348 -7.55 -3.19 19.97
CA SER A 348 -7.35 -2.39 21.17
C SER A 348 -6.63 -3.14 22.30
N GLU A 349 -6.50 -4.46 22.18
CA GLU A 349 -5.72 -5.27 23.11
C GLU A 349 -4.20 -5.13 22.92
N TYR A 350 -3.73 -4.54 21.81
CA TYR A 350 -2.31 -4.45 21.50
C TYR A 350 -1.72 -3.11 21.93
N ASP A 351 -0.50 -3.15 22.45
CA ASP A 351 0.29 -1.97 22.81
C ASP A 351 1.03 -1.37 21.60
N LEU A 352 1.25 -2.19 20.56
CA LEU A 352 1.94 -1.79 19.34
C LEU A 352 1.60 -2.73 18.18
N VAL A 353 1.37 -2.14 17.01
CA VAL A 353 1.37 -2.86 15.72
C VAL A 353 2.69 -2.61 14.99
N VAL A 354 3.37 -3.70 14.62
CA VAL A 354 4.54 -3.67 13.73
C VAL A 354 4.14 -4.30 12.40
N HIS A 355 3.92 -3.45 11.41
CA HIS A 355 3.43 -3.87 10.09
C HIS A 355 4.57 -4.16 9.11
N CYS A 356 4.39 -5.11 8.19
CA CYS A 356 5.36 -5.34 7.12
C CYS A 356 5.36 -4.20 6.09
N GLY A 357 6.25 -4.26 5.08
CA GLY A 357 6.35 -3.24 4.03
C GLY A 357 5.15 -3.14 3.06
N ALA A 358 4.10 -3.95 3.26
CA ALA A 358 2.86 -3.91 2.46
C ALA A 358 3.08 -4.03 0.94
N CYS A 359 4.06 -4.85 0.51
CA CYS A 359 4.40 -5.01 -0.90
C CYS A 359 3.19 -5.42 -1.78
N THR A 360 2.26 -6.19 -1.22
CA THR A 360 1.04 -6.68 -1.90
C THR A 360 -0.16 -5.73 -1.84
N LEU A 361 -0.22 -4.80 -0.89
CA LEU A 361 -1.36 -3.88 -0.72
C LEU A 361 -1.21 -2.64 -1.61
N ASN A 362 -2.32 -2.00 -1.93
CA ASN A 362 -2.29 -0.63 -2.46
C ASN A 362 -2.15 0.39 -1.32
N ARG A 363 -1.84 1.64 -1.70
CA ARG A 363 -1.65 2.74 -0.74
C ARG A 363 -2.89 2.96 0.12
N ARG A 364 -4.09 2.94 -0.49
CA ARG A 364 -5.34 3.16 0.23
C ARG A 364 -5.60 2.09 1.29
N GLU A 365 -5.38 0.81 0.96
CA GLU A 365 -5.53 -0.29 1.91
C GLU A 365 -4.54 -0.17 3.08
N MET A 366 -3.29 0.21 2.81
CA MET A 366 -2.31 0.47 3.87
C MET A 366 -2.70 1.68 4.75
N LEU A 367 -3.16 2.78 4.16
CA LEU A 367 -3.64 3.95 4.91
C LEU A 367 -4.88 3.60 5.75
N SER A 368 -5.80 2.77 5.22
CA SER A 368 -6.95 2.28 5.97
C SER A 368 -6.54 1.45 7.19
N ARG A 369 -5.44 0.69 7.11
CA ARG A 369 -4.89 -0.04 8.25
C ARG A 369 -4.30 0.90 9.30
N ILE A 370 -3.54 1.89 8.87
CA ILE A 370 -2.98 2.92 9.77
C ILE A 370 -4.11 3.65 10.49
N GLU A 371 -5.15 4.08 9.77
CA GLU A 371 -6.29 4.79 10.36
C GLU A 371 -7.09 3.90 11.32
N LEU A 372 -7.23 2.62 11.02
CA LEU A 372 -7.87 1.67 11.93
C LEU A 372 -7.08 1.54 13.25
N ALA A 373 -5.75 1.39 13.19
CA ALA A 373 -4.90 1.37 14.40
C ALA A 373 -5.03 2.68 15.20
N LYS A 374 -4.98 3.84 14.51
CA LYS A 374 -5.17 5.16 15.13
C LYS A 374 -6.54 5.31 15.79
N SER A 375 -7.61 4.86 15.14
CA SER A 375 -8.97 4.92 15.71
C SER A 375 -9.13 4.11 16.99
N LYS A 376 -8.25 3.13 17.20
CA LYS A 376 -8.17 2.29 18.40
C LYS A 376 -7.11 2.78 19.40
N ASN A 377 -6.50 3.95 19.14
CA ASN A 377 -5.37 4.49 19.90
C ASN A 377 -4.18 3.53 20.03
N VAL A 378 -4.00 2.63 19.06
CA VAL A 378 -2.89 1.70 19.05
C VAL A 378 -1.76 2.25 18.16
N PRO A 379 -0.57 2.49 18.72
CA PRO A 379 0.59 2.92 17.93
C PRO A 379 0.92 1.91 16.84
N ILE A 380 1.27 2.43 15.65
CA ILE A 380 1.67 1.60 14.52
C ILE A 380 3.02 2.07 13.98
N THR A 381 3.92 1.11 13.73
CA THR A 381 5.17 1.30 13.00
C THR A 381 5.32 0.20 11.96
N ASN A 382 6.48 0.09 11.32
CA ASN A 382 6.75 -0.99 10.38
C ASN A 382 8.14 -1.62 10.55
N TYR A 383 8.38 -2.68 9.78
CA TYR A 383 9.61 -3.47 9.85
C TYR A 383 10.85 -2.60 9.63
N GLY A 384 10.88 -1.81 8.55
CA GLY A 384 12.04 -0.97 8.22
C GLY A 384 12.37 0.06 9.29
N MET A 385 11.35 0.71 9.84
CA MET A 385 11.48 1.68 10.95
C MET A 385 11.99 1.00 12.22
N CYS A 386 11.39 -0.14 12.59
CA CYS A 386 11.77 -0.91 13.77
C CYS A 386 13.22 -1.38 13.68
N ILE A 387 13.63 -1.97 12.54
CA ILE A 387 14.99 -2.43 12.30
C ILE A 387 15.98 -1.27 12.41
N SER A 388 15.67 -0.14 11.77
CA SER A 388 16.53 1.04 11.80
C SER A 388 16.68 1.61 13.21
N LEU A 389 15.63 1.57 14.04
CA LEU A 389 15.69 1.98 15.45
C LEU A 389 16.55 1.03 16.27
N VAL A 390 16.31 -0.29 16.17
CA VAL A 390 17.03 -1.28 16.99
C VAL A 390 18.52 -1.29 16.67
N GLN A 391 18.87 -1.15 15.38
CA GLN A 391 20.26 -1.04 14.91
C GLN A 391 20.87 0.36 15.13
N GLY A 392 20.08 1.33 15.60
CA GLY A 392 20.56 2.66 15.96
C GLY A 392 20.70 3.64 14.80
N VAL A 393 20.35 3.29 13.57
CA VAL A 393 20.53 4.12 12.37
C VAL A 393 19.31 4.98 12.00
N ILE A 394 18.24 4.95 12.81
CA ILE A 394 16.94 5.58 12.50
C ILE A 394 17.02 7.07 12.13
N GLU A 395 17.77 7.88 12.88
CA GLU A 395 17.86 9.32 12.57
C GLU A 395 18.53 9.56 11.22
N LYS A 396 19.55 8.76 10.89
CA LYS A 396 20.28 8.87 9.62
C LYS A 396 19.39 8.49 8.43
N VAL A 397 18.59 7.43 8.56
CA VAL A 397 17.67 7.01 7.48
C VAL A 397 16.43 7.90 7.34
N LEU A 398 16.06 8.64 8.40
CA LEU A 398 14.98 9.61 8.39
C LEU A 398 15.43 11.03 8.00
N GLU A 399 16.74 11.30 7.96
CA GLU A 399 17.30 12.60 7.57
C GLU A 399 16.74 13.14 6.25
N PRO A 400 16.55 12.33 5.19
CA PRO A 400 15.95 12.80 3.95
C PRO A 400 14.46 13.17 4.05
N PHE A 401 13.79 12.88 5.18
CA PHE A 401 12.36 13.10 5.41
C PHE A 401 12.13 13.95 6.68
N PRO A 402 12.31 15.28 6.60
CA PRO A 402 12.32 16.16 7.78
C PRO A 402 11.09 16.06 8.66
N ALA A 403 9.89 15.89 8.08
CA ALA A 403 8.65 15.75 8.83
C ALA A 403 8.63 14.47 9.69
N ALA A 404 9.09 13.35 9.15
CA ALA A 404 9.17 12.09 9.89
C ALA A 404 10.25 12.13 10.97
N LEU A 405 11.43 12.69 10.64
CA LEU A 405 12.51 12.89 11.62
C LEU A 405 12.07 13.77 12.79
N LEU A 406 11.37 14.87 12.50
CA LEU A 406 10.84 15.77 13.52
C LEU A 406 9.81 15.05 14.40
N ALA A 407 8.89 14.30 13.81
CA ALA A 407 7.90 13.54 14.56
C ALA A 407 8.55 12.49 15.48
N PHE A 408 9.56 11.77 14.98
CA PHE A 408 10.39 10.87 15.78
C PHE A 408 11.04 11.60 16.95
N ARG A 409 11.77 12.70 16.68
CA ARG A 409 12.49 13.47 17.71
C ARG A 409 11.57 14.07 18.77
N ASN A 410 10.38 14.53 18.39
CA ASN A 410 9.42 15.12 19.32
C ASN A 410 8.92 14.08 20.34
N GLN A 411 8.68 12.84 19.91
CA GLN A 411 8.25 11.76 20.79
C GLN A 411 9.41 11.19 21.62
N PHE A 412 10.61 11.09 21.04
CA PHE A 412 11.77 10.51 21.74
C PHE A 412 12.54 11.49 22.65
N GLY A 413 12.30 12.79 22.53
CA GLY A 413 12.96 13.86 23.27
C GLY A 413 14.26 14.34 22.60
N ARG A 414 14.52 15.66 22.60
CA ARG A 414 15.69 16.32 21.95
C ARG A 414 17.08 15.91 22.50
N LYS A 415 17.18 15.05 23.51
CA LYS A 415 18.48 14.59 23.99
C LYS A 415 19.05 13.62 22.95
N LYS A 416 20.07 14.10 22.21
CA LYS A 416 20.91 13.34 21.27
C LYS A 416 20.92 11.86 21.66
N TYR A 417 20.34 11.03 20.80
CA TYR A 417 20.54 9.60 20.86
C TYR A 417 22.05 9.37 20.74
N ASP A 418 22.72 9.06 21.86
CA ASP A 418 24.19 8.98 21.89
C ASP A 418 24.63 7.62 21.33
N TYR A 419 25.04 7.64 20.08
CA TYR A 419 25.59 6.52 19.33
C TYR A 419 26.79 5.83 20.00
N ARG A 420 27.46 6.49 20.96
CA ARG A 420 28.75 6.04 21.47
C ARG A 420 28.68 5.04 22.62
N ASN A 421 27.51 4.81 23.22
CA ASN A 421 27.40 4.08 24.49
C ASN A 421 26.99 2.59 24.39
N ARG A 422 27.10 1.94 23.22
CA ARG A 422 26.80 0.50 23.04
C ARG A 422 28.03 -0.38 22.76
N ARG A 423 29.20 -0.08 23.34
CA ARG A 423 30.38 -0.98 23.27
C ARG A 423 30.25 -2.28 24.09
N SER A 424 29.11 -2.56 24.73
CA SER A 424 28.93 -3.77 25.56
C SER A 424 27.95 -4.81 25.02
N CYS A 425 27.26 -4.57 23.90
CA CYS A 425 26.41 -5.60 23.29
C CYS A 425 27.21 -6.34 22.21
N LYS A 426 27.94 -7.38 22.62
CA LYS A 426 28.49 -8.37 21.69
C LYS A 426 27.32 -9.02 20.95
N ILE A 427 27.02 -8.54 19.74
CA ILE A 427 26.35 -9.35 18.73
C ILE A 427 27.41 -10.37 18.31
N LEU A 428 27.36 -11.56 18.90
CA LEU A 428 28.09 -12.70 18.40
C LEU A 428 27.36 -13.17 17.15
N ASP A 429 28.04 -13.09 16.02
CA ASP A 429 27.65 -13.79 14.80
C ASP A 429 27.57 -15.30 15.13
N ALA A 430 26.37 -15.86 14.98
CA ALA A 430 26.10 -17.28 14.80
C ALA A 430 24.83 -17.42 13.96
#